data_AF-C9ZG60-F1
#
_entry.id   AF-C9ZG60-F1
#
_cell.length_a   1.000
_cell.length_b   1.000
_cell.length_c   1.000
_cell.angle_alpha   90.00
_cell.angle_beta   90.00
_cell.angle_gamma   90.00
#
_symmetry.space_group_name_H-M   'P 1'
#
loop_
_entity.id
_entity.type
_entity.pdbx_description
1 polymer ?
#
loop_
_entity_poly.entity_id
_entity_poly.type
_entity_poly.pdbx_seq_one_letter_code
_entity_poly.pdbx_strand_id
1 'polypeptide(L)'
;MPTSVLIMVALSVLLGILVIFLPLGGADASAPTTADRRKTAETAETAETADGQRNADFPQVHWDLDRGSGAYLAMLDHLRNLAENSAQGRVTPDADTGVNTGIPDDTEPWGFAGIVISCDNDTPAVHAVVRLSDFCVVRFYSDTPPGIVLNLASDVAHRDDTTDDDWFLGKEDYDTLARVANQPLTSVDLSRSSLENSLGDLSFRGIDRTAQARGVLRYLIAITEASRLSPIAQRIASGMDNRSDVFLTAQQVGLMRNWDRC
;
A
#
# COMPACT_ATOMS: atom_id res chain seq x y z
N MET A 1 14.96 76.90 22.35
CA MET A 1 13.61 76.68 21.77
C MET A 1 13.75 75.81 20.53
N PRO A 2 12.92 74.76 20.35
CA PRO A 2 13.21 73.63 19.49
C PRO A 2 12.52 73.78 18.12
N THR A 3 13.28 73.55 17.06
CA THR A 3 12.78 73.00 15.80
C THR A 3 13.83 72.02 15.33
N SER A 4 13.40 70.97 14.64
CA SER A 4 14.24 69.89 14.10
C SER A 4 14.41 68.66 15.01
N VAL A 5 13.33 68.23 15.68
CA VAL A 5 13.07 66.79 15.88
C VAL A 5 12.05 66.38 14.83
N LEU A 6 12.46 66.32 13.56
CA LEU A 6 11.58 65.83 12.49
C LEU A 6 12.35 65.39 11.23
N ILE A 7 13.59 64.90 11.37
CA ILE A 7 14.29 64.20 10.28
C ILE A 7 15.08 63.02 10.88
N MET A 8 14.38 62.18 11.64
CA MET A 8 14.87 60.84 11.99
C MET A 8 13.72 59.84 12.10
N VAL A 9 12.72 59.98 11.23
CA VAL A 9 11.60 59.01 11.07
C VAL A 9 11.43 58.58 9.60
N ALA A 10 12.26 59.10 8.68
CA ALA A 10 12.20 58.73 7.26
C ALA A 10 13.21 57.63 6.87
N LEU A 11 13.99 57.09 7.81
CA LEU A 11 14.96 56.02 7.57
C LEU A 11 14.66 54.77 8.42
N SER A 12 13.38 54.39 8.51
CA SER A 12 12.95 53.09 9.06
C SER A 12 11.77 52.49 8.30
N VAL A 13 11.53 52.95 7.07
CA VAL A 13 10.46 52.44 6.20
C VAL A 13 11.02 51.71 4.97
N LEU A 14 12.34 51.71 4.77
CA LEU A 14 12.98 51.12 3.57
C LEU A 14 13.93 49.95 3.85
N LEU A 15 13.85 49.37 5.05
CA LEU A 15 14.53 48.11 5.39
C LEU A 15 13.53 47.06 5.93
N GLY A 16 12.31 47.08 5.41
CA GLY A 16 11.25 46.11 5.70
C GLY A 16 10.72 45.40 4.47
N ILE A 17 11.45 45.45 3.35
CA ILE A 17 11.11 44.78 2.08
C ILE A 17 12.28 43.88 1.69
N LEU A 18 12.57 42.90 2.55
CA LEU A 18 13.28 41.68 2.17
C LEU A 18 12.95 40.57 3.17
N VAL A 19 11.66 40.35 3.41
CA VAL A 19 11.21 39.07 3.95
C VAL A 19 10.54 38.35 2.80
N ILE A 20 11.35 37.47 2.22
CA ILE A 20 11.02 36.32 1.40
C ILE A 20 9.57 35.89 1.66
N PHE A 21 8.76 35.94 0.59
CA PHE A 21 7.46 35.28 0.50
C PHE A 21 7.65 33.77 0.75
N LEU A 22 7.66 33.36 2.01
CA LEU A 22 7.32 32.01 2.43
C LEU A 22 5.85 32.05 2.84
N PRO A 23 4.91 31.49 2.05
CA PRO A 23 3.59 31.21 2.57
C PRO A 23 3.70 29.98 3.49
N LEU A 24 3.79 30.25 4.79
CA LEU A 24 3.44 29.30 5.84
C LEU A 24 2.03 29.67 6.32
N GLY A 25 1.02 28.87 5.96
CA GLY A 25 -0.33 29.05 6.49
C GLY A 25 -1.42 28.35 5.69
N GLY A 26 -1.98 27.30 6.29
CA GLY A 26 -3.40 27.00 6.16
C GLY A 26 -3.81 26.08 5.02
N ALA A 27 -3.87 24.80 5.36
CA ALA A 27 -4.82 23.80 4.88
C ALA A 27 -6.06 24.38 4.16
N ASP A 28 -6.05 24.24 2.84
CA ASP A 28 -7.11 23.60 2.06
C ASP A 28 -6.43 22.96 0.83
N ALA A 29 -5.46 22.08 1.10
CA ALA A 29 -5.04 21.15 0.08
C ALA A 29 -6.18 20.14 -0.07
N SER A 30 -7.17 20.49 -0.89
CA SER A 30 -7.99 19.47 -1.53
C SER A 30 -7.01 18.47 -2.13
N ALA A 31 -6.97 17.27 -1.58
CA ALA A 31 -6.19 16.20 -2.16
C ALA A 31 -6.57 16.13 -3.65
N PRO A 32 -5.60 16.15 -4.58
CA PRO A 32 -5.92 16.10 -6.00
C PRO A 32 -6.77 14.85 -6.23
N THR A 33 -7.95 15.07 -6.81
CA THR A 33 -8.89 13.99 -7.10
C THR A 33 -8.22 13.01 -8.06
N THR A 34 -8.67 11.76 -8.07
CA THR A 34 -8.19 10.71 -8.99
C THR A 34 -8.18 11.18 -10.45
N ALA A 35 -9.14 12.02 -10.83
CA ALA A 35 -9.21 12.65 -12.15
C ALA A 35 -8.08 13.64 -12.44
N ASP A 36 -7.62 14.41 -11.44
CA ASP A 36 -6.55 15.40 -11.58
C ASP A 36 -5.16 14.76 -11.68
N ARG A 37 -4.95 13.64 -10.97
CA ARG A 37 -3.73 12.82 -11.08
C ARG A 37 -3.64 12.12 -12.45
N ARG A 38 -4.77 11.63 -12.97
CA ARG A 38 -4.86 11.03 -14.31
C ARG A 38 -4.42 12.00 -15.40
N LYS A 39 -4.88 13.26 -15.37
CA LYS A 39 -4.55 14.28 -16.38
C LYS A 39 -3.05 14.61 -16.42
N THR A 40 -2.37 14.51 -15.27
CA THR A 40 -0.93 14.74 -15.18
C THR A 40 -0.13 13.56 -15.76
N ALA A 41 -0.60 12.32 -15.56
CA ALA A 41 0.02 11.11 -16.12
C ALA A 41 -0.25 10.93 -17.63
N GLU A 42 -1.42 11.35 -18.12
CA GLU A 42 -1.85 11.19 -19.53
C GLU A 42 -1.08 12.08 -20.52
N THR A 43 -0.27 13.03 -20.05
CA THR A 43 0.59 13.85 -20.92
C THR A 43 1.91 13.16 -21.28
N ALA A 44 2.22 12.01 -20.66
CA ALA A 44 3.39 11.20 -20.96
C ALA A 44 2.99 9.89 -21.65
N GLU A 45 3.37 9.79 -22.92
CA GLU A 45 3.50 8.56 -23.72
C GLU A 45 2.22 7.83 -24.17
N THR A 46 1.85 8.14 -25.42
CA THR A 46 1.16 7.21 -26.31
C THR A 46 2.11 6.07 -26.65
N ALA A 47 1.85 4.86 -26.16
CA ALA A 47 2.42 3.63 -26.68
C ALA A 47 1.32 2.58 -26.88
N GLU A 48 1.37 1.95 -28.05
CA GLU A 48 0.43 0.97 -28.58
C GLU A 48 0.17 -0.22 -27.65
N THR A 49 -1.09 -0.64 -27.71
CA THR A 49 -1.68 -1.86 -27.16
C THR A 49 -0.91 -3.12 -27.54
N ALA A 50 -0.44 -3.87 -26.54
CA ALA A 50 -0.13 -5.28 -26.66
C ALA A 50 -0.48 -6.03 -25.35
N ASP A 51 -1.41 -6.97 -25.51
CA ASP A 51 -1.75 -8.11 -24.64
C ASP A 51 -2.11 -7.87 -23.18
N GLY A 52 -3.42 -7.64 -22.99
CA GLY A 52 -4.13 -8.11 -21.82
C GLY A 52 -4.17 -9.63 -21.77
N GLN A 53 -3.23 -10.24 -21.03
CA GLN A 53 -3.35 -11.53 -20.35
C GLN A 53 -2.08 -11.80 -19.51
N ARG A 54 -1.83 -11.06 -18.42
CA ARG A 54 -0.59 -11.25 -17.63
C ARG A 54 -0.75 -11.74 -16.17
N ASN A 55 -1.96 -11.95 -15.64
CA ASN A 55 -2.14 -12.30 -14.21
C ASN A 55 -3.05 -13.54 -14.05
N ALA A 56 -2.72 -14.61 -13.34
CA ALA A 56 -1.66 -14.88 -12.37
C ALA A 56 -1.34 -16.39 -12.34
N ASP A 57 -0.09 -16.75 -12.04
CA ASP A 57 0.31 -18.15 -11.82
C ASP A 57 -0.12 -18.67 -10.43
N PHE A 58 -0.90 -17.89 -9.67
CA PHE A 58 -1.31 -18.16 -8.29
C PHE A 58 -2.81 -17.87 -8.08
N PRO A 59 -3.47 -18.53 -7.09
CA PRO A 59 -4.88 -18.32 -6.78
C PRO A 59 -5.17 -16.86 -6.42
N GLN A 60 -6.31 -16.33 -6.87
CA GLN A 60 -6.72 -14.95 -6.63
C GLN A 60 -7.91 -14.85 -5.68
N VAL A 61 -7.86 -13.85 -4.80
CA VAL A 61 -8.96 -13.41 -3.95
C VAL A 61 -9.35 -11.98 -4.33
N HIS A 62 -10.64 -11.69 -4.42
CA HIS A 62 -11.12 -10.35 -4.75
C HIS A 62 -11.56 -9.62 -3.50
N TRP A 63 -11.17 -8.35 -3.39
CA TRP A 63 -11.59 -7.45 -2.34
C TRP A 63 -12.08 -6.13 -2.94
N ASP A 64 -13.39 -5.99 -2.93
CA ASP A 64 -14.09 -4.78 -3.32
C ASP A 64 -14.36 -3.92 -2.08
N LEU A 65 -13.74 -2.73 -2.02
CA LEU A 65 -13.87 -1.79 -0.91
C LEU A 65 -15.31 -1.29 -0.74
N ASP A 66 -16.15 -1.31 -1.79
CA ASP A 66 -17.54 -0.89 -1.74
C ASP A 66 -18.49 -1.87 -1.07
N ARG A 67 -18.06 -3.13 -0.97
CA ARG A 67 -18.88 -4.21 -0.37
C ARG A 67 -18.77 -4.31 1.14
N GLY A 68 -18.05 -3.37 1.78
CA GLY A 68 -18.04 -3.18 3.23
C GLY A 68 -17.32 -4.29 4.01
N SER A 69 -17.62 -4.37 5.30
CA SER A 69 -16.94 -5.25 6.26
C SER A 69 -16.99 -6.73 5.88
N GLY A 70 -18.14 -7.19 5.36
CA GLY A 70 -18.36 -8.58 5.00
C GLY A 70 -17.43 -9.05 3.89
N ALA A 71 -17.23 -8.23 2.85
CA ALA A 71 -16.29 -8.56 1.77
C ALA A 71 -14.84 -8.56 2.23
N TYR A 72 -14.48 -7.62 3.11
CA TYR A 72 -13.15 -7.56 3.70
C TYR A 72 -12.83 -8.79 4.56
N LEU A 73 -13.74 -9.17 5.47
CA LEU A 73 -13.56 -10.37 6.30
C LEU A 73 -13.55 -11.66 5.46
N ALA A 74 -14.41 -11.76 4.45
CA ALA A 74 -14.43 -12.89 3.53
C ALA A 74 -13.11 -13.02 2.74
N MET A 75 -12.48 -11.90 2.35
CA MET A 75 -11.16 -11.92 1.73
C MET A 75 -10.10 -12.48 2.70
N LEU A 76 -10.07 -12.02 3.95
CA LEU A 76 -9.11 -12.52 4.95
C LEU A 76 -9.31 -14.00 5.25
N ASP A 77 -10.56 -14.46 5.34
CA ASP A 77 -10.88 -15.88 5.57
C ASP A 77 -10.47 -16.75 4.37
N HIS A 78 -10.66 -16.25 3.14
CA HIS A 78 -10.18 -16.96 1.95
C HIS A 78 -8.66 -17.07 1.93
N LEU A 79 -7.92 -16.00 2.27
CA LEU A 79 -6.46 -16.07 2.39
C LEU A 79 -6.00 -17.10 3.42
N ARG A 80 -6.65 -17.17 4.59
CA ARG A 80 -6.34 -18.17 5.61
C ARG A 80 -6.61 -19.58 5.12
N ASN A 81 -7.73 -19.82 4.45
CA ASN A 81 -8.05 -21.11 3.85
C ASN A 81 -7.01 -21.53 2.80
N LEU A 82 -6.52 -20.59 1.97
CA LEU A 82 -5.46 -20.86 1.00
C LEU A 82 -4.15 -21.26 1.70
N ALA A 83 -3.78 -20.55 2.78
CA ALA A 83 -2.61 -20.88 3.57
C ALA A 83 -2.71 -22.26 4.24
N GLU A 84 -3.87 -22.61 4.81
CA GLU A 84 -4.11 -23.92 5.41
C GLU A 84 -4.02 -25.06 4.39
N ASN A 85 -4.63 -24.88 3.21
CA ASN A 85 -4.61 -25.88 2.15
C ASN A 85 -3.21 -26.05 1.54
N SER A 86 -2.46 -24.96 1.40
CA SER A 86 -1.04 -24.99 0.98
C SER A 86 -0.18 -25.76 1.98
N ALA A 87 -0.38 -25.53 3.28
CA ALA A 87 0.32 -26.28 4.34
C ALA A 87 -0.05 -27.77 4.36
N GLN A 88 -1.32 -28.13 4.14
CA GLN A 88 -1.78 -29.52 4.10
C GLN A 88 -1.25 -30.29 2.89
N GLY A 89 -1.09 -29.64 1.73
CA GLY A 89 -0.45 -30.23 0.55
C GLY A 89 1.00 -30.66 0.78
N ARG A 90 1.69 -30.06 1.77
CA ARG A 90 3.04 -30.43 2.19
C ARG A 90 3.09 -31.62 3.16
N VAL A 91 1.96 -32.04 3.73
CA VAL A 91 1.87 -33.23 4.57
C VAL A 91 1.59 -34.44 3.68
N THR A 92 2.63 -34.96 3.02
CA THR A 92 2.54 -36.29 2.42
C THR A 92 2.24 -37.33 3.51
N PRO A 93 1.29 -38.25 3.28
CA PRO A 93 1.11 -39.40 4.16
C PRO A 93 2.43 -40.16 4.23
N ASP A 94 2.84 -40.53 5.45
CA ASP A 94 4.01 -41.36 5.72
C ASP A 94 3.94 -42.64 4.87
N ALA A 95 4.65 -42.63 3.75
CA ALA A 95 4.76 -43.78 2.87
C ALA A 95 6.01 -44.54 3.30
N ASP A 96 5.76 -45.51 4.17
CA ASP A 96 6.66 -46.60 4.54
C ASP A 96 6.89 -47.52 3.32
N THR A 97 7.26 -46.96 2.17
CA THR A 97 7.53 -47.68 0.93
C THR A 97 8.50 -46.89 0.05
N GLY A 98 9.78 -47.20 0.22
CA GLY A 98 10.79 -47.26 -0.83
C GLY A 98 10.83 -46.13 -1.88
N VAL A 99 11.75 -45.19 -1.65
CA VAL A 99 12.58 -44.50 -2.66
C VAL A 99 11.89 -44.16 -3.99
N ASN A 100 11.42 -42.92 -4.08
CA ASN A 100 11.73 -42.08 -5.23
C ASN A 100 11.90 -40.65 -4.75
N THR A 101 13.15 -40.24 -4.54
CA THR A 101 13.54 -38.85 -4.36
C THR A 101 13.32 -38.12 -5.68
N GLY A 102 12.06 -37.82 -5.99
CA GLY A 102 11.75 -36.75 -6.91
C GLY A 102 12.24 -35.46 -6.25
N ILE A 103 13.23 -34.83 -6.87
CA ILE A 103 13.57 -33.44 -6.58
C ILE A 103 12.24 -32.68 -6.65
N PRO A 104 11.76 -32.04 -5.57
CA PRO A 104 10.59 -31.19 -5.67
C PRO A 104 10.95 -30.13 -6.71
N ASP A 105 10.17 -30.09 -7.78
CA ASP A 105 10.28 -29.07 -8.80
C ASP A 105 10.07 -27.73 -8.08
N ASP A 106 11.11 -26.89 -7.98
CA ASP A 106 11.12 -25.60 -7.28
C ASP A 106 10.17 -24.55 -7.92
N THR A 107 9.28 -25.02 -8.79
CA THR A 107 8.22 -24.29 -9.47
C THR A 107 6.89 -24.47 -8.72
N GLU A 108 6.83 -24.24 -7.41
CA GLU A 108 5.58 -24.38 -6.65
C GLU A 108 4.79 -23.04 -6.60
N PRO A 109 3.76 -22.84 -7.44
CA PRO A 109 2.81 -21.73 -7.33
C PRO A 109 1.95 -21.75 -6.05
N TRP A 110 2.16 -22.74 -5.18
CA TRP A 110 1.40 -22.98 -3.96
C TRP A 110 1.86 -22.10 -2.77
N GLY A 111 2.94 -21.34 -2.91
CA GLY A 111 3.48 -20.47 -1.86
C GLY A 111 2.86 -19.07 -1.80
N PHE A 112 2.12 -18.65 -2.84
CA PHE A 112 1.61 -17.28 -2.98
C PHE A 112 0.13 -17.24 -3.35
N ALA A 113 -0.51 -16.12 -3.05
CA ALA A 113 -1.85 -15.77 -3.52
C ALA A 113 -1.88 -14.32 -4.02
N GLY A 114 -2.70 -14.06 -5.04
CA GLY A 114 -3.01 -12.70 -5.48
C GLY A 114 -4.24 -12.16 -4.77
N ILE A 115 -4.24 -10.88 -4.43
CA ILE A 115 -5.43 -10.13 -4.02
C ILE A 115 -5.69 -9.05 -5.07
N VAL A 116 -6.87 -9.06 -5.67
CA VAL A 116 -7.35 -8.00 -6.55
C VAL A 116 -8.15 -7.02 -5.70
N ILE A 117 -7.61 -5.82 -5.50
CA ILE A 117 -8.19 -4.77 -4.66
C ILE A 117 -8.81 -3.71 -5.57
N SER A 118 -10.10 -3.47 -5.42
CA SER A 118 -10.84 -2.54 -6.29
C SER A 118 -11.78 -1.64 -5.49
N CYS A 119 -12.18 -0.51 -6.08
CA CYS A 119 -13.21 0.38 -5.56
C CYS A 119 -13.96 1.03 -6.72
N ASP A 120 -15.27 0.86 -6.77
CA ASP A 120 -16.13 1.25 -7.89
C ASP A 120 -15.55 0.82 -9.26
N ASN A 121 -16.15 1.25 -10.36
CA ASN A 121 -15.67 0.91 -11.71
C ASN A 121 -14.62 1.90 -12.26
N ASP A 122 -14.47 3.07 -11.61
CA ASP A 122 -13.65 4.17 -12.12
C ASP A 122 -12.27 4.27 -11.44
N THR A 123 -12.04 3.53 -10.35
CA THR A 123 -10.72 3.46 -9.69
C THR A 123 -9.93 2.29 -10.25
N PRO A 124 -8.65 2.50 -10.60
CA PRO A 124 -7.75 1.41 -10.96
C PRO A 124 -7.73 0.32 -9.89
N ALA A 125 -7.78 -0.94 -10.33
CA ALA A 125 -7.53 -2.06 -9.43
C ALA A 125 -6.03 -2.16 -9.13
N VAL A 126 -5.70 -2.41 -7.86
CA VAL A 126 -4.34 -2.73 -7.41
C VAL A 126 -4.30 -4.19 -7.02
N HIS A 127 -3.27 -4.88 -7.49
CA HIS A 127 -3.02 -6.27 -7.18
C HIS A 127 -1.93 -6.36 -6.12
N ALA A 128 -2.18 -7.13 -5.06
CA ALA A 128 -1.18 -7.48 -4.07
C ALA A 128 -0.81 -8.97 -4.20
N VAL A 129 0.47 -9.30 -4.14
CA VAL A 129 0.92 -10.69 -4.03
C VAL A 129 1.28 -10.96 -2.58
N VAL A 130 0.72 -12.03 -2.02
CA VAL A 130 0.87 -12.42 -0.62
C VAL A 130 1.54 -13.77 -0.52
N ARG A 131 2.58 -13.88 0.31
CA ARG A 131 3.20 -15.14 0.68
C ARG A 131 2.33 -15.85 1.72
N LEU A 132 1.90 -17.07 1.44
CA LEU A 132 0.93 -17.79 2.27
C LEU A 132 1.53 -18.35 3.57
N SER A 133 2.85 -18.49 3.67
CA SER A 133 3.52 -19.00 4.89
C SER A 133 3.43 -18.05 6.07
N ASP A 134 3.36 -16.75 5.81
CA ASP A 134 3.41 -15.69 6.82
C ASP A 134 2.40 -14.56 6.55
N PHE A 135 1.63 -14.61 5.46
CA PHE A 135 0.74 -13.53 4.98
C PHE A 135 1.45 -12.23 4.60
N CYS A 136 2.77 -12.23 4.40
CA CYS A 136 3.49 -11.04 3.98
C CYS A 136 3.10 -10.66 2.54
N VAL A 137 2.68 -9.41 2.34
CA VAL A 137 2.62 -8.85 0.99
C VAL A 137 4.05 -8.62 0.49
N VAL A 138 4.35 -9.18 -0.67
CA VAL A 138 5.69 -9.20 -1.27
C VAL A 138 5.79 -8.35 -2.53
N ARG A 139 4.66 -7.99 -3.13
CA ARG A 139 4.58 -7.16 -4.34
C ARG A 139 3.23 -6.46 -4.44
N PHE A 140 3.24 -5.23 -4.95
CA PHE A 140 2.04 -4.59 -5.52
C PHE A 140 2.21 -4.37 -7.01
N TYR A 141 1.15 -4.46 -7.79
CA TYR A 141 1.15 -4.02 -9.19
C TYR A 141 -0.21 -3.51 -9.64
N SER A 142 -0.23 -2.72 -10.71
CA SER A 142 -1.45 -2.20 -11.33
C SER A 142 -1.46 -2.55 -12.81
N ASP A 143 -2.60 -3.08 -13.27
CA ASP A 143 -2.83 -3.41 -14.68
C ASP A 143 -3.20 -2.16 -15.52
N THR A 144 -3.31 -0.98 -14.90
CA THR A 144 -3.70 0.26 -15.57
C THR A 144 -2.48 0.95 -16.20
N PRO A 145 -2.43 1.15 -17.52
CA PRO A 145 -1.31 1.84 -18.16
C PRO A 145 -1.23 3.33 -17.81
N PRO A 146 -0.02 3.90 -17.56
CA PRO A 146 1.24 3.20 -17.36
C PRO A 146 1.28 2.56 -15.97
N GLY A 147 1.23 1.23 -15.94
CA GLY A 147 1.22 0.44 -14.71
C GLY A 147 2.55 0.55 -13.97
N ILE A 148 2.52 0.21 -12.69
CA ILE A 148 3.69 0.16 -11.83
C ILE A 148 3.74 -1.21 -11.15
N VAL A 149 4.95 -1.73 -10.95
CA VAL A 149 5.22 -2.91 -10.14
C VAL A 149 6.13 -2.47 -8.99
N LEU A 150 5.67 -2.62 -7.75
CA LEU A 150 6.40 -2.30 -6.54
C LEU A 150 6.83 -3.60 -5.87
N ASN A 151 8.12 -3.94 -5.96
CA ASN A 151 8.67 -5.11 -5.29
C ASN A 151 8.99 -4.77 -3.83
N LEU A 152 8.51 -5.60 -2.90
CA LEU A 152 8.79 -5.47 -1.46
C LEU A 152 9.77 -6.56 -1.01
N ALA A 153 9.69 -7.76 -1.59
CA ALA A 153 10.59 -8.87 -1.31
C ALA A 153 11.15 -9.49 -2.60
N SER A 154 12.32 -10.12 -2.48
CA SER A 154 13.09 -10.68 -3.61
C SER A 154 12.72 -12.12 -3.97
N ASP A 155 11.81 -12.74 -3.21
CA ASP A 155 11.41 -14.14 -3.35
C ASP A 155 10.33 -14.35 -4.43
N VAL A 156 9.76 -13.27 -4.97
CA VAL A 156 8.91 -13.35 -6.14
C VAL A 156 9.75 -13.06 -7.37
N ALA A 157 9.78 -14.02 -8.31
CA ALA A 157 10.51 -13.86 -9.57
C ALA A 157 10.18 -12.50 -10.22
N HIS A 158 11.22 -11.73 -10.54
CA HIS A 158 11.09 -10.59 -11.41
C HIS A 158 10.48 -11.08 -12.71
N ARG A 159 9.33 -10.52 -13.08
CA ARG A 159 8.89 -10.65 -14.46
C ARG A 159 9.65 -9.56 -15.18
N ASP A 160 10.44 -9.93 -16.18
CA ASP A 160 11.32 -9.04 -16.97
C ASP A 160 10.50 -7.94 -17.69
N ASP A 161 9.88 -7.05 -16.93
CA ASP A 161 9.07 -5.96 -17.39
C ASP A 161 9.74 -4.67 -16.94
N THR A 162 9.82 -3.71 -17.86
CA THR A 162 10.50 -2.42 -17.65
C THR A 162 9.76 -1.49 -16.66
N THR A 163 8.79 -2.04 -15.91
CA THR A 163 7.91 -1.42 -14.90
C THR A 163 8.30 -1.71 -13.47
N ASP A 164 9.27 -2.61 -13.25
CA ASP A 164 9.72 -2.98 -11.92
C ASP A 164 10.40 -1.81 -11.20
N ASP A 165 9.94 -1.54 -9.98
CA ASP A 165 10.45 -0.53 -9.08
C ASP A 165 10.81 -1.16 -7.75
N ASP A 166 12.12 -1.36 -7.56
CA ASP A 166 12.69 -2.02 -6.39
C ASP A 166 12.99 -1.03 -5.25
N TRP A 167 12.48 0.21 -5.30
CA TRP A 167 12.77 1.21 -4.28
C TRP A 167 12.32 0.76 -2.88
N PHE A 168 11.25 -0.04 -2.80
CA PHE A 168 10.69 -0.58 -1.57
C PHE A 168 11.28 -1.94 -1.15
N LEU A 169 12.15 -2.55 -1.98
CA LEU A 169 12.76 -3.83 -1.69
C LEU A 169 13.62 -3.74 -0.41
N GLY A 170 13.33 -4.56 0.60
CA GLY A 170 14.01 -4.52 1.89
C GLY A 170 13.63 -3.31 2.77
N LYS A 171 12.53 -2.62 2.44
CA LYS A 171 11.98 -1.47 3.19
C LYS A 171 10.54 -1.69 3.65
N GLU A 172 10.07 -2.92 3.63
CA GLU A 172 8.77 -3.38 4.09
C GLU A 172 8.53 -3.17 5.60
N ASP A 173 9.60 -2.95 6.37
CA ASP A 173 9.54 -2.62 7.79
C ASP A 173 8.64 -1.41 8.09
N TYR A 174 7.71 -1.61 9.03
CA TYR A 174 6.70 -0.61 9.39
C TYR A 174 7.29 0.72 9.85
N ASP A 175 8.37 0.71 10.62
CA ASP A 175 8.97 1.96 11.13
C ASP A 175 9.69 2.72 9.99
N THR A 176 10.26 1.99 9.04
CA THR A 176 10.85 2.54 7.82
C THR A 176 9.78 3.14 6.92
N LEU A 177 8.69 2.43 6.63
CA LEU A 177 7.57 2.95 5.85
C LEU A 177 6.90 4.14 6.54
N ALA A 178 6.65 4.08 7.86
CA ALA A 178 6.08 5.17 8.64
C ALA A 178 6.92 6.45 8.55
N ARG A 179 8.26 6.30 8.62
CA ARG A 179 9.19 7.41 8.46
C ARG A 179 9.16 8.01 7.04
N VAL A 180 9.13 7.16 6.00
CA VAL A 180 9.02 7.63 4.61
C VAL A 180 7.67 8.32 4.38
N ALA A 181 6.59 7.74 4.90
CA ALA A 181 5.24 8.29 4.85
C ALA A 181 5.07 9.60 5.64
N ASN A 182 6.08 9.94 6.48
CA ASN A 182 6.07 11.04 7.42
C ASN A 182 4.85 11.01 8.37
N GLN A 183 4.54 9.81 8.87
CA GLN A 183 3.35 9.57 9.70
C GLN A 183 3.61 8.44 10.71
N PRO A 184 3.32 8.63 12.00
CA PRO A 184 3.46 7.55 12.98
C PRO A 184 2.39 6.47 12.77
N LEU A 185 2.70 5.22 13.12
CA LEU A 185 1.80 4.07 12.94
C LEU A 185 0.43 4.24 13.59
N THR A 186 0.36 4.90 14.75
CA THR A 186 -0.90 5.18 15.45
C THR A 186 -1.77 6.23 14.77
N SER A 187 -1.21 6.99 13.83
CA SER A 187 -1.94 8.00 13.06
C SER A 187 -2.28 7.52 11.66
N VAL A 188 -1.85 6.32 11.26
CA VAL A 188 -2.23 5.73 9.97
C VAL A 188 -3.74 5.47 9.98
N ASP A 189 -4.44 6.18 9.10
CA ASP A 189 -5.87 5.97 8.90
C ASP A 189 -6.09 4.80 7.93
N LEU A 190 -6.86 3.82 8.40
CA LEU A 190 -7.25 2.57 7.75
C LEU A 190 -8.74 2.58 7.38
N SER A 191 -9.38 3.75 7.39
CA SER A 191 -10.74 3.93 6.91
C SER A 191 -10.87 3.52 5.44
N ARG A 192 -12.11 3.23 5.02
CA ARG A 192 -12.41 2.86 3.63
C ARG A 192 -11.89 3.91 2.65
N SER A 193 -12.14 5.20 2.90
CA SER A 193 -11.71 6.30 2.04
C SER A 193 -10.18 6.42 1.98
N SER A 194 -9.47 6.16 3.08
CA SER A 194 -8.01 6.13 3.09
C SER A 194 -7.43 4.93 2.32
N LEU A 195 -8.09 3.76 2.36
CA LEU A 195 -7.72 2.60 1.55
C LEU A 195 -7.99 2.86 0.06
N GLU A 196 -9.14 3.44 -0.28
CA GLU A 196 -9.51 3.85 -1.63
C GLU A 196 -8.51 4.85 -2.21
N ASN A 197 -8.14 5.90 -1.46
CA ASN A 197 -7.08 6.82 -1.85
C ASN A 197 -5.76 6.12 -2.13
N SER A 198 -5.47 5.05 -1.37
CA SER A 198 -4.24 4.27 -1.53
C SER A 198 -4.23 3.42 -2.80
N LEU A 199 -5.39 3.12 -3.40
CA LEU A 199 -5.42 2.54 -4.75
C LEU A 199 -4.76 3.52 -5.72
N GLY A 200 -5.18 4.79 -5.70
CA GLY A 200 -4.59 5.83 -6.54
C GLY A 200 -3.09 6.04 -6.29
N ASP A 201 -2.65 5.98 -5.03
CA ASP A 201 -1.23 6.14 -4.67
C ASP A 201 -0.35 4.99 -5.19
N LEU A 202 -0.91 3.80 -5.43
CA LEU A 202 -0.18 2.61 -5.87
C LEU A 202 -0.41 2.24 -7.35
N SER A 203 -1.28 2.95 -8.06
CA SER A 203 -1.73 2.52 -9.39
C SER A 203 -0.90 3.04 -10.56
N PHE A 204 -0.09 4.09 -10.35
CA PHE A 204 0.56 4.81 -11.43
C PHE A 204 2.05 5.05 -11.13
N ARG A 205 2.83 5.16 -12.21
CA ARG A 205 4.21 5.65 -12.13
C ARG A 205 4.25 7.15 -11.82
N GLY A 206 5.37 7.59 -11.23
CA GLY A 206 5.62 9.01 -10.93
C GLY A 206 4.88 9.58 -9.72
N ILE A 207 4.13 8.74 -8.99
CA ILE A 207 3.56 9.11 -7.70
C ILE A 207 4.68 9.36 -6.69
N ASP A 208 4.48 10.37 -5.84
CA ASP A 208 5.41 10.72 -4.77
C ASP A 208 5.66 9.53 -3.82
N ARG A 209 6.94 9.32 -3.44
CA ARG A 209 7.34 8.19 -2.59
C ARG A 209 6.69 8.23 -1.21
N THR A 210 6.40 9.41 -0.68
CA THR A 210 5.67 9.57 0.60
C THR A 210 4.25 9.03 0.46
N ALA A 211 3.57 9.31 -0.65
CA ALA A 211 2.21 8.83 -0.92
C ALA A 211 2.20 7.31 -1.15
N GLN A 212 3.12 6.79 -1.97
CA GLN A 212 3.28 5.35 -2.14
C GLN A 212 3.56 4.63 -0.82
N ALA A 213 4.46 5.16 0.02
CA ALA A 213 4.75 4.57 1.33
C ALA A 213 3.53 4.54 2.26
N ARG A 214 2.66 5.57 2.23
CA ARG A 214 1.39 5.55 2.96
C ARG A 214 0.46 4.47 2.42
N GLY A 215 0.37 4.32 1.10
CA GLY A 215 -0.45 3.29 0.46
C GLY A 215 0.02 1.89 0.81
N VAL A 216 1.32 1.61 0.63
CA VAL A 216 1.96 0.34 1.02
C VAL A 216 1.70 0.06 2.50
N LEU A 217 1.97 1.04 3.39
CA LEU A 217 1.80 0.85 4.83
C LEU A 217 0.37 0.49 5.22
N ARG A 218 -0.65 1.17 4.66
CA ARG A 218 -2.05 0.86 4.95
C ARG A 218 -2.42 -0.56 4.50
N TYR A 219 -2.00 -0.97 3.31
CA TYR A 219 -2.32 -2.29 2.81
C TYR A 219 -1.54 -3.41 3.51
N LEU A 220 -0.28 -3.19 3.93
CA LEU A 220 0.42 -4.13 4.80
C LEU A 220 -0.33 -4.35 6.11
N ILE A 221 -0.87 -3.31 6.72
CA ILE A 221 -1.66 -3.45 7.96
C ILE A 221 -2.99 -4.15 7.66
N ALA A 222 -3.70 -3.74 6.60
CA ALA A 222 -5.02 -4.28 6.25
C ALA A 222 -4.99 -5.72 5.71
N ILE A 223 -3.85 -6.20 5.24
CA ILE A 223 -3.69 -7.55 4.69
C ILE A 223 -2.84 -8.40 5.62
N THR A 224 -1.54 -8.09 5.76
CA THR A 224 -0.59 -8.89 6.56
C THR A 224 -1.03 -8.97 8.00
N GLU A 225 -1.20 -7.82 8.66
CA GLU A 225 -1.47 -7.80 10.10
C GLU A 225 -2.89 -8.22 10.41
N ALA A 226 -3.88 -7.81 9.62
CA ALA A 226 -5.25 -8.25 9.81
C ALA A 226 -5.44 -9.76 9.58
N SER A 227 -4.63 -10.39 8.70
CA SER A 227 -4.65 -11.85 8.53
C SER A 227 -4.19 -12.57 9.79
N ARG A 228 -3.14 -12.05 10.46
CA ARG A 228 -2.53 -12.61 11.68
C ARG A 228 -3.29 -12.26 12.96
N LEU A 229 -3.85 -11.05 13.04
CA LEU A 229 -4.40 -10.43 14.25
C LEU A 229 -5.88 -10.10 14.07
N SER A 230 -6.75 -11.00 14.54
CA SER A 230 -8.20 -10.80 14.52
C SER A 230 -8.66 -9.44 15.10
N PRO A 231 -8.07 -8.90 16.20
CA PRO A 231 -8.46 -7.58 16.70
C PRO A 231 -8.20 -6.42 15.72
N ILE A 232 -7.19 -6.52 14.85
CA ILE A 232 -6.93 -5.51 13.81
C ILE A 232 -7.96 -5.66 12.69
N ALA A 233 -8.21 -6.90 12.23
CA ALA A 233 -9.24 -7.18 11.23
C ALA A 233 -10.62 -6.65 11.64
N GLN A 234 -11.08 -6.95 12.87
CA GLN A 234 -12.38 -6.50 13.36
C GLN A 234 -12.47 -4.98 13.47
N ARG A 235 -11.37 -4.31 13.86
CA ARG A 235 -11.34 -2.85 13.95
C ARG A 235 -11.49 -2.20 12.56
N ILE A 236 -10.77 -2.70 11.56
CA ILE A 236 -10.87 -2.22 10.18
C ILE A 236 -12.26 -2.49 9.60
N ALA A 237 -12.75 -3.72 9.76
CA ALA A 237 -14.09 -4.13 9.34
C ALA A 237 -15.19 -3.21 9.90
N SER A 238 -15.14 -2.90 11.20
CA SER A 238 -16.11 -2.01 11.85
C SER A 238 -16.07 -0.59 11.28
N GLY A 239 -14.90 -0.09 10.85
CA GLY A 239 -14.78 1.23 10.24
C GLY A 239 -15.34 1.32 8.83
N MET A 240 -15.29 0.24 8.06
CA MET A 240 -15.82 0.18 6.69
C MET A 240 -17.33 0.40 6.65
N ASP A 241 -18.08 -0.25 7.53
CA ASP A 241 -19.54 -0.12 7.56
C ASP A 241 -19.99 1.24 8.12
N ASN A 242 -19.24 1.76 9.09
CA ASN A 242 -19.55 3.03 9.76
C ASN A 242 -18.98 4.26 9.03
N ARG A 243 -18.26 4.07 7.91
CA ARG A 243 -17.53 5.12 7.16
C ARG A 243 -16.75 6.05 8.08
N SER A 244 -16.15 5.48 9.11
CA SER A 244 -15.47 6.21 10.17
C SER A 244 -13.96 6.08 10.01
N ASP A 245 -13.23 7.06 10.52
CA ASP A 245 -11.78 6.99 10.60
C ASP A 245 -11.34 5.78 11.45
N VAL A 246 -10.29 5.10 11.02
CA VAL A 246 -9.79 3.89 11.70
C VAL A 246 -8.31 4.03 11.99
N PHE A 247 -7.97 4.20 13.25
CA PHE A 247 -6.59 4.30 13.70
C PHE A 247 -6.20 3.07 14.52
N LEU A 248 -4.93 2.69 14.51
CA LEU A 248 -4.41 1.66 15.42
C LEU A 248 -4.18 2.24 16.82
N THR A 249 -4.42 1.42 17.85
CA THR A 249 -3.99 1.77 19.22
C THR A 249 -2.50 1.52 19.39
N ALA A 250 -1.88 2.18 20.39
CA ALA A 250 -0.49 1.90 20.76
C ALA A 250 -0.26 0.42 21.14
N GLN A 251 -1.27 -0.25 21.71
CA GLN A 251 -1.22 -1.68 22.01
C GLN A 251 -1.18 -2.52 20.73
N GLN A 252 -2.02 -2.20 19.74
CA GLN A 252 -2.03 -2.90 18.45
C GLN A 252 -0.69 -2.70 17.70
N VAL A 253 -0.14 -1.48 17.71
CA VAL A 253 1.19 -1.21 17.17
C VAL A 253 2.28 -2.01 17.90
N GLY A 254 2.16 -2.16 19.23
CA GLY A 254 3.05 -3.02 20.01
C GLY A 254 2.98 -4.49 19.59
N LEU A 255 1.78 -5.00 19.29
CA LEU A 255 1.60 -6.39 18.81
C LEU A 255 2.22 -6.59 17.43
N MET A 256 1.99 -5.67 16.50
CA MET A 256 2.57 -5.72 15.15
C MET A 256 4.11 -5.80 15.19
N ARG A 257 4.74 -5.05 16.09
CA ARG A 257 6.21 -5.02 16.23
C ARG A 257 6.81 -6.29 16.84
N ASN A 258 6.01 -7.05 17.58
CA ASN A 258 6.47 -8.25 18.29
C ASN A 258 6.33 -9.54 17.47
N TRP A 259 5.70 -9.48 16.30
CA TRP A 259 5.65 -10.60 15.37
C TRP A 259 6.93 -10.64 14.54
N ASP A 260 7.36 -11.86 14.15
CA ASP A 260 8.44 -12.01 13.19
C ASP A 260 8.08 -11.26 11.91
N ARG A 261 8.95 -10.33 11.53
CA ARG A 261 8.70 -9.37 10.47
C ARG A 261 8.70 -10.06 9.10
N CYS A 262 7.99 -9.45 8.16
CA CYS A 262 8.40 -9.49 6.76
C CYS A 262 9.76 -8.77 6.69
#